data_AF-A0A7S2RS56-F1
#
_entry.id   AF-A0A7S2RS56-F1
#
_cell.length_a   1.000
_cell.length_b   1.000
_cell.length_c   1.000
_cell.angle_alpha   90.00
_cell.angle_beta   90.00
_cell.angle_gamma   90.00
#
_symmetry.space_group_name_H-M   'P 1'
#
loop_
_entity.id
_entity.type
_entity.pdbx_description
1 polymer ?
#
loop_
_entity_poly.entity_id
_entity_poly.type
_entity_poly.pdbx_seq_one_letter_code
_entity_poly.pdbx_strand_id
1 'polypeptide(L)'
;KAMLYFTVIDARLKPDYYAGTIFMCFVHLAIFSYVMTECLEALGTLVGISPIIMGITFSAAGTSFPNVFASMVVARQGMGNTAISNALGGNVFNIFMGLGLPWFLYTLS
;
A
#
# COMPACT_ATOMS: atom_id res chain seq x y z
N LYS A 1 -16.50 0.21 -10.81
CA LYS A 1 -17.34 0.94 -9.82
C LYS A 1 -18.28 0.02 -9.02
N ALA A 2 -18.84 -1.04 -9.61
CA ALA A 2 -19.77 -1.94 -8.89
C ALA A 2 -19.11 -2.83 -7.80
N MET A 3 -17.95 -3.44 -8.06
CA MET A 3 -17.29 -4.30 -7.05
C MET A 3 -16.86 -3.56 -5.78
N LEU A 4 -16.32 -2.34 -5.93
CA LEU A 4 -15.83 -1.52 -4.80
C LEU A 4 -16.94 -1.04 -3.86
N TYR A 5 -18.19 -0.91 -4.35
CA TYR A 5 -19.32 -0.48 -3.53
C TYR A 5 -19.80 -1.58 -2.57
N PHE A 6 -19.53 -2.84 -2.90
CA PHE A 6 -19.96 -3.98 -2.09
C PHE A 6 -18.94 -4.34 -1.00
N THR A 7 -17.65 -4.08 -1.24
CA THR A 7 -16.58 -4.40 -0.29
C THR A 7 -16.14 -3.24 0.60
N VAL A 8 -16.34 -1.99 0.16
CA VAL A 8 -16.00 -0.80 0.96
C VAL A 8 -17.29 -0.12 1.39
N ILE A 9 -17.71 -0.40 2.62
CA ILE A 9 -18.80 0.35 3.27
C ILE A 9 -18.34 1.81 3.34
N ASP A 10 -19.14 2.73 2.82
CA ASP A 10 -18.77 4.14 2.78
C ASP A 10 -18.84 4.73 4.20
N ALA A 11 -17.67 4.87 4.86
CA ALA A 11 -17.56 5.31 6.25
C ALA A 11 -18.10 6.73 6.50
N ARG A 12 -18.36 7.50 5.44
CA ARG A 12 -18.99 8.83 5.52
C ARG A 12 -20.46 8.78 5.91
N LEU A 13 -21.15 7.66 5.64
CA LEU A 13 -22.59 7.52 5.85
C LEU A 13 -22.96 6.95 7.23
N LYS A 14 -22.05 6.21 7.89
CA LYS A 14 -22.24 5.68 9.25
C LYS A 14 -20.92 5.66 10.04
N PRO A 15 -20.70 6.57 11.01
CA PRO A 15 -19.44 6.68 11.74
C PRO A 15 -19.10 5.42 12.58
N ASP A 16 -20.10 4.62 12.99
CA ASP A 16 -19.90 3.41 13.80
C ASP A 16 -19.14 2.28 13.07
N TYR A 17 -19.04 2.33 11.74
CA TYR A 17 -18.40 1.29 10.93
C TYR A 17 -16.97 1.64 10.51
N TYR A 18 -16.40 2.73 11.04
CA TYR A 18 -15.05 3.19 10.66
C TYR A 18 -13.99 2.10 10.87
N ALA A 19 -14.03 1.40 12.01
CA ALA A 19 -13.12 0.29 12.30
C ALA A 19 -13.25 -0.87 11.29
N GLY A 20 -14.48 -1.20 10.89
CA GLY A 20 -14.73 -2.24 9.88
C GLY A 20 -14.17 -1.86 8.51
N THR A 21 -14.29 -0.59 8.10
CA THR A 21 -13.73 -0.12 6.83
C THR A 21 -12.22 -0.14 6.81
N ILE A 22 -11.56 0.21 7.92
CA ILE A 22 -10.10 0.10 8.07
C ILE A 22 -9.66 -1.37 7.94
N PHE A 23 -10.33 -2.28 8.63
CA PHE A 23 -10.00 -3.72 8.54
C PHE A 23 -10.15 -4.24 7.12
N MET A 24 -11.24 -3.87 6.43
CA MET A 24 -11.44 -4.25 5.03
C MET A 24 -10.36 -3.67 4.12
N CYS A 25 -9.89 -2.44 4.35
CA CYS A 25 -8.76 -1.86 3.61
C CYS A 25 -7.47 -2.67 3.79
N PHE A 26 -7.16 -3.09 5.02
CA PHE A 26 -5.99 -3.95 5.28
C PHE A 26 -6.09 -5.29 4.54
N VAL A 27 -7.26 -5.93 4.57
CA VAL A 27 -7.50 -7.18 3.85
C VAL A 27 -7.30 -7.01 2.34
N HIS A 28 -7.85 -5.94 1.75
CA HIS A 28 -7.65 -5.67 0.32
C HIS A 28 -6.18 -5.40 0.00
N LEU A 29 -5.48 -4.61 0.82
CA LEU A 29 -4.07 -4.31 0.61
C LEU A 29 -3.22 -5.59 0.63
N ALA A 30 -3.50 -6.51 1.57
CA ALA A 30 -2.81 -7.79 1.66
C ALA A 30 -3.09 -8.69 0.43
N ILE A 31 -4.34 -8.79 0.00
CA ILE A 31 -4.72 -9.59 -1.18
C ILE A 31 -4.05 -9.02 -2.45
N PHE A 32 -4.12 -7.71 -2.67
CA PHE A 32 -3.49 -7.08 -3.84
C PHE A 32 -1.97 -7.22 -3.82
N SER A 33 -1.34 -7.09 -2.65
CA SER A 33 0.09 -7.31 -2.50
C SER A 33 0.48 -8.75 -2.86
N TYR A 34 -0.29 -9.74 -2.37
CA TYR A 34 -0.03 -11.15 -2.67
C TYR A 34 -0.14 -11.44 -4.17
N VAL A 35 -1.24 -11.02 -4.80
CA VAL A 35 -1.46 -11.20 -6.25
C VAL A 35 -0.38 -10.48 -7.07
N MET A 36 0.04 -9.29 -6.64
CA MET A 36 1.12 -8.57 -7.31
C MET A 36 2.44 -9.36 -7.29
N THR A 37 2.82 -9.90 -6.14
CA THR A 37 4.07 -10.66 -6.00
C THR A 37 4.07 -11.92 -6.88
N GLU A 38 2.96 -12.67 -6.90
CA GLU A 38 2.81 -13.85 -7.75
C GLU A 38 2.91 -13.49 -9.25
N CYS A 39 2.27 -12.39 -9.67
CA CYS A 39 2.38 -11.88 -11.04
C CYS A 39 3.81 -11.47 -11.39
N LEU A 40 4.53 -10.85 -10.45
CA LEU A 40 5.94 -10.53 -10.65
C LEU A 40 6.76 -11.79 -10.81
N GLU A 41 6.62 -12.79 -9.94
CA GLU A 41 7.39 -14.02 -10.06
C GLU A 41 7.15 -14.72 -11.41
N ALA A 42 5.90 -14.80 -11.85
CA ALA A 42 5.55 -15.30 -13.18
C ALA A 42 6.21 -14.51 -14.32
N LEU A 43 6.19 -13.18 -14.28
CA LEU A 43 6.88 -12.34 -15.26
C LEU A 43 8.41 -12.52 -15.23
N GLY A 44 8.98 -12.81 -14.06
CA GLY A 44 10.43 -12.95 -13.89
C GLY A 44 10.93 -14.23 -14.56
N THR A 45 10.16 -15.30 -14.39
CA THR A 45 10.41 -16.57 -15.09
C THR A 45 10.27 -16.44 -16.62
N LEU A 46 9.36 -15.60 -17.11
CA LEU A 46 9.20 -15.34 -18.55
C LEU A 46 10.37 -14.55 -19.16
N VAL A 47 10.91 -13.57 -18.42
CA VAL A 47 11.99 -12.69 -18.91
C VAL A 47 13.39 -13.26 -18.63
N GLY A 48 13.48 -14.31 -17.80
CA GLY A 48 14.76 -14.93 -17.43
C GLY A 48 15.56 -14.11 -16.40
N ILE A 49 14.89 -13.23 -15.66
CA ILE A 49 15.50 -12.43 -14.59
C ILE A 49 15.30 -13.16 -13.25
N SER A 50 16.31 -13.14 -12.38
CA SER A 50 16.22 -13.74 -11.05
C SER A 50 15.01 -13.18 -10.28
N PRO A 51 14.13 -14.04 -9.71
CA PRO A 51 12.96 -13.63 -8.94
C PRO A 51 13.29 -12.69 -7.79
N ILE A 52 14.50 -12.79 -7.21
CA ILE A 52 14.94 -11.95 -6.09
C ILE A 52 15.12 -10.50 -6.53
N ILE A 53 15.81 -10.28 -7.66
CA ILE A 53 16.06 -8.93 -8.18
C ILE A 53 14.73 -8.29 -8.55
N MET A 54 13.85 -9.06 -9.19
CA MET A 54 12.56 -8.57 -9.61
C MET A 54 11.63 -8.30 -8.44
N GLY A 55 11.63 -9.19 -7.43
CA GLY A 55 10.94 -9.01 -6.17
C GLY A 55 11.38 -7.73 -5.47
N ILE A 56 12.69 -7.50 -5.30
CA ILE A 56 13.18 -6.31 -4.60
C ILE A 56 12.86 -5.02 -5.38
N THR A 57 13.15 -4.97 -6.69
CA THR A 57 12.95 -3.75 -7.48
C THR A 57 11.47 -3.44 -7.71
N PHE A 58 10.69 -4.41 -8.17
CA PHE A 58 9.28 -4.18 -8.46
C PHE A 58 8.41 -4.14 -7.21
N SER A 59 8.75 -4.84 -6.12
CA SER A 59 8.04 -4.66 -4.84
C SER A 59 8.32 -3.28 -4.24
N ALA A 60 9.56 -2.80 -4.31
CA ALA A 60 9.89 -1.44 -3.89
C ALA A 60 9.10 -0.39 -4.71
N ALA A 61 9.06 -0.53 -6.04
CA ALA A 61 8.24 0.32 -6.90
C ALA A 61 6.73 0.16 -6.59
N GLY A 62 6.29 -1.08 -6.38
CA GLY A 62 4.93 -1.51 -6.01
C GLY A 62 4.38 -0.77 -4.81
N THR A 63 5.18 -0.70 -3.75
CA THR A 63 4.82 -0.07 -2.48
C THR A 63 4.62 1.45 -2.62
N SER A 64 5.26 2.10 -3.60
CA SER A 64 5.09 3.53 -3.85
C SER A 64 3.83 3.87 -4.66
N PHE A 65 3.30 2.95 -5.47
CA PHE A 65 2.14 3.24 -6.32
C PHE A 65 0.87 3.65 -5.54
N PRO A 66 0.46 2.96 -4.46
CA PRO A 66 -0.70 3.38 -3.67
C PRO A 66 -0.53 4.78 -3.08
N ASN A 67 0.67 5.12 -2.60
CA ASN A 67 0.94 6.42 -1.99
C ASN A 67 0.87 7.55 -3.02
N VAL A 68 1.45 7.33 -4.20
CA VAL A 68 1.37 8.25 -5.34
C VAL A 68 -0.09 8.42 -5.79
N PHE A 69 -0.85 7.33 -5.88
CA PHE A 69 -2.25 7.36 -6.27
C PHE A 69 -3.11 8.12 -5.25
N ALA A 70 -2.92 7.87 -3.95
CA ALA A 70 -3.61 8.57 -2.88
C ALA A 70 -3.30 10.08 -2.89
N SER A 71 -2.02 10.46 -3.00
CA SER A 71 -1.62 11.87 -3.12
C SER A 71 -2.19 12.53 -4.38
N MET A 72 -2.24 11.81 -5.51
CA MET A 72 -2.83 12.32 -6.74
C MET A 72 -4.34 12.57 -6.61
N VAL A 73 -5.08 11.65 -5.98
CA VAL A 73 -6.53 11.81 -5.76
C VAL A 73 -6.81 13.04 -4.88
N VAL A 74 -6.03 13.22 -3.81
CA VAL A 74 -6.16 14.35 -2.88
C VAL A 74 -5.77 15.68 -3.54
N ALA A 75 -4.71 15.69 -4.36
CA ALA A 75 -4.31 16.86 -5.13
C ALA A 75 -5.40 17.28 -6.12
N ARG A 76 -6.06 16.32 -6.79
CA ARG A 76 -7.18 16.59 -7.70
C ARG A 76 -8.43 17.12 -6.99
N GLN A 77 -8.56 16.93 -5.68
CA GLN A 77 -9.62 17.50 -4.85
C GLN A 77 -9.29 18.93 -4.36
N GLY A 78 -8.19 19.53 -4.81
CA GLY A 78 -7.76 20.87 -4.41
C GLY A 78 -7.07 20.94 -3.05
N MET A 79 -6.84 19.79 -2.39
CA MET A 79 -6.22 19.71 -1.08
C MET A 79 -4.71 19.48 -1.17
N GLY A 80 -3.98 20.42 -1.79
CA GLY A 80 -2.54 20.32 -2.03
C GLY A 80 -1.71 20.07 -0.77
N ASN A 81 -2.02 20.74 0.35
CA ASN A 81 -1.33 20.50 1.63
C ASN A 81 -1.50 19.07 2.14
N THR A 82 -2.69 18.49 1.99
CA THR A 82 -2.97 17.11 2.38
C THR A 82 -2.26 16.12 1.46
N ALA A 83 -2.13 16.43 0.16
CA ALA A 83 -1.38 15.61 -0.79
C ALA A 83 0.13 15.58 -0.47
N ILE A 84 0.71 16.73 -0.10
CA ILE A 84 2.11 16.83 0.35
C ILE A 84 2.31 16.04 1.65
N SER A 85 1.41 16.20 2.61
CA SER A 85 1.42 15.44 3.87
C SER A 85 1.36 13.94 3.64
N ASN A 86 0.49 13.47 2.72
CA ASN A 86 0.41 12.05 2.37
C ASN A 86 1.71 11.53 1.70
N ALA A 87 2.28 12.30 0.78
CA ALA A 87 3.53 11.93 0.12
C ALA A 87 4.71 11.82 1.10
N LEU A 88 4.87 12.80 2.00
CA LEU A 88 5.93 12.81 3.01
C LEU A 88 5.68 11.77 4.10
N GLY A 89 4.46 11.75 4.65
CA GLY A 89 4.07 10.87 5.75
C GLY A 89 4.18 9.39 5.39
N GLY A 90 3.75 9.01 4.18
CA GLY A 90 3.85 7.61 3.72
C GLY A 90 5.29 7.11 3.59
N ASN A 91 6.21 7.95 3.08
CA ASN A 91 7.61 7.57 2.96
C ASN A 91 8.31 7.50 4.33
N VAL A 92 8.04 8.46 5.20
CA VAL A 92 8.56 8.45 6.59
C VAL A 92 8.05 7.21 7.33
N PHE A 93 6.75 6.90 7.21
CA PHE A 93 6.17 5.70 7.81
C PHE A 93 6.81 4.41 7.28
N ASN A 94 7.02 4.29 5.97
CA ASN A 94 7.66 3.13 5.37
C ASN A 94 9.11 2.94 5.88
N ILE A 95 9.85 4.02 6.11
CA ILE A 95 11.20 3.93 6.69
C ILE A 95 11.12 3.49 8.17
N PHE A 96 10.26 4.11 8.97
CA PHE A 96 10.10 3.76 10.39
C PHE A 96 9.61 2.33 10.59
N MET A 97 8.62 1.88 9.83
CA MET A 97 8.08 0.52 9.94
C MET A 97 8.92 -0.51 9.20
N GLY A 98 9.48 -0.16 8.04
CA GLY A 98 10.27 -1.09 7.23
C GLY A 98 11.68 -1.33 7.77
N LEU A 99 12.32 -0.31 8.36
CA LEU A 99 13.66 -0.43 8.93
C LEU A 99 13.65 -0.37 10.45
N GLY A 100 12.90 0.56 11.03
CA GLY A 100 12.88 0.78 12.48
C GLY A 100 12.27 -0.39 13.26
N LEU A 101 11.18 -0.99 12.77
CA LEU A 101 10.50 -2.07 13.48
C LEU A 101 11.30 -3.39 13.50
N PRO A 102 11.87 -3.88 12.37
CA PRO A 102 12.75 -5.05 12.40
C PRO A 102 14.00 -4.84 13.25
N TRP A 103 14.60 -3.64 13.19
CA TRP A 103 15.76 -3.29 14.01
C TRP A 103 15.43 -3.28 15.50
N PHE A 104 14.29 -2.71 15.86
CA PHE A 104 13.82 -2.69 17.24
C PHE A 104 13.56 -4.10 17.77
N LEU A 105 12.90 -4.95 16.97
CA LEU A 105 12.67 -6.35 17.32
C LEU A 105 13.97 -7.14 17.49
N TYR A 106 14.94 -6.94 16.59
CA TYR A 106 16.26 -7.56 16.68
C TYR A 106 17.05 -7.10 17.92
N THR A 107 16.89 -5.84 18.33
CA THR A 107 17.57 -5.31 19.53
C THR A 107 16.94 -5.85 20.82
N LEU A 108 15.65 -6.20 20.79
CA LEU A 108 14.91 -6.73 21.93
C LEU A 108 15.08 -8.25 22.10
N SER A 109 15.36 -8.97 21.00
CA SER A 109 15.63 -10.41 20.96
C SER A 109 17.07 -10.75 21.36
#